data_AF-A0A1V2P0W7-F1
#
_entry.id   AF-A0A1V2P0W7-F1
#
_cell.length_a   1.000
_cell.length_b   1.000
_cell.length_c   1.000
_cell.angle_alpha   90.00
_cell.angle_beta   90.00
_cell.angle_gamma   90.00
#
_symmetry.space_group_name_H-M   'P 1'
#
loop_
_entity.id
_entity.type
_entity.pdbx_description
1 polymer ?
#
loop_
_entity_poly.entity_id
_entity_poly.type
_entity_poly.pdbx_seq_one_letter_code
_entity_poly.pdbx_strand_id
1 'polypeptide(L)'
;MSRRSRSTTGLAGLFAVMGVLHFVQPKPFERIIPKAVPAKKELVYASGVAELVCAAGLLHPRTRRAAGLASAALLAAVFPANVQMALDVNRKGSTQAKALAFGRLPLQIPLIRAALKASRETS
;
A
#
# COMPACT_ATOMS: atom_id res chain seq x y z
N MET A 1 23.74 -0.06 16.03
CA MET A 1 22.39 -0.55 15.67
C MET A 1 21.58 0.61 15.09
N SER A 2 21.29 0.62 13.79
CA SER A 2 20.46 1.67 13.16
C SER A 2 19.08 1.73 13.80
N ARG A 3 18.76 2.80 14.55
CA ARG A 3 17.42 3.01 15.11
C ARG A 3 16.45 3.25 13.95
N ARG A 4 15.52 2.32 13.76
CA ARG A 4 14.40 2.45 12.83
C ARG A 4 13.51 3.62 13.27
N SER A 5 13.09 4.47 12.34
CA SER A 5 12.20 5.59 12.69
C SER A 5 10.76 5.10 12.99
N ARG A 6 10.00 5.89 13.76
CA ARG A 6 8.57 5.61 14.02
C ARG A 6 7.77 5.49 12.72
N SER A 7 8.11 6.29 11.71
CA SER A 7 7.47 6.26 10.39
C SER A 7 7.70 4.93 9.66
N THR A 8 8.90 4.36 9.75
CA THR A 8 9.20 3.05 9.16
C THR A 8 8.42 1.93 9.85
N THR A 9 8.31 1.97 11.18
CA THR A 9 7.49 1.00 11.94
C THR A 9 6.00 1.15 11.61
N GLY A 10 5.50 2.39 11.53
CA GLY A 10 4.11 2.65 11.13
C GLY A 10 3.81 2.17 9.72
N LEU A 11 4.71 2.38 8.77
CA LEU A 11 4.58 1.90 7.39
C LEU A 11 4.56 0.36 7.33
N ALA A 12 5.44 -0.30 8.07
CA ALA A 12 5.45 -1.76 8.16
C ALA A 12 4.15 -2.31 8.76
N GLY A 13 3.63 -1.67 9.82
CA GLY A 13 2.33 -2.03 10.39
C GLY A 13 1.18 -1.84 9.42
N LEU A 14 1.15 -0.72 8.69
CA LEU A 14 0.14 -0.46 7.65
C LEU A 14 0.16 -1.55 6.57
N PHE A 15 1.34 -1.89 6.05
CA PHE A 15 1.49 -2.93 5.04
C PHE A 15 1.13 -4.32 5.57
N ALA A 16 1.43 -4.62 6.83
CA ALA A 16 1.00 -5.88 7.44
C ALA A 16 -0.53 -5.99 7.48
N VAL A 17 -1.22 -4.93 7.93
CA VAL A 17 -2.68 -4.90 8.00
C VAL A 17 -3.32 -4.95 6.61
N MET A 18 -2.84 -4.12 5.67
CA MET A 18 -3.37 -4.13 4.30
C MET A 18 -3.11 -5.47 3.62
N GLY A 19 -1.92 -6.06 3.80
CA GLY A 19 -1.56 -7.35 3.21
C GLY A 19 -2.50 -8.45 3.67
N VAL A 20 -2.81 -8.51 4.98
CA VAL A 20 -3.82 -9.45 5.51
C VAL A 20 -5.22 -9.17 4.94
N LEU A 21 -5.61 -7.90 4.81
CA LEU A 21 -6.94 -7.52 4.33
C LEU A 21 -7.18 -7.96 2.88
N HIS A 22 -6.14 -8.03 2.04
CA HIS A 22 -6.25 -8.58 0.68
C HIS A 22 -6.70 -10.05 0.68
N PHE A 23 -6.32 -10.84 1.69
CA PHE A 23 -6.74 -12.24 1.82
C PHE A 23 -8.11 -12.38 2.48
N VAL A 24 -8.37 -11.60 3.54
CA VAL A 24 -9.62 -11.67 4.32
C VAL A 24 -10.80 -11.10 3.53
N GLN A 25 -10.59 -9.98 2.84
CA GLN A 25 -11.65 -9.27 2.12
C GLN A 25 -11.14 -8.77 0.75
N PRO A 26 -10.97 -9.66 -0.26
CA PRO A 26 -10.43 -9.28 -1.57
C PRO A 26 -11.41 -8.45 -2.42
N LYS A 27 -12.73 -8.63 -2.24
CA LYS A 27 -13.79 -8.05 -3.09
C LYS A 27 -13.69 -6.53 -3.33
N PRO A 28 -13.38 -5.68 -2.32
CA PRO A 28 -13.18 -4.25 -2.53
C PRO A 28 -12.00 -3.94 -3.45
N PHE A 29 -10.90 -4.70 -3.34
CA PHE A 29 -9.70 -4.53 -4.17
C PHE A 29 -9.91 -5.05 -5.59
N GLU A 30 -10.69 -6.12 -5.78
CA GLU A 30 -11.05 -6.58 -7.12
C GLU A 30 -11.88 -5.54 -7.91
N ARG A 31 -12.70 -4.75 -7.22
CA ARG A 31 -13.55 -3.72 -7.85
C ARG A 31 -12.77 -2.56 -8.43
N ILE A 32 -11.61 -2.23 -7.85
CA ILE A 32 -10.78 -1.10 -8.31
C ILE A 32 -9.88 -1.49 -9.48
N ILE A 33 -9.65 -2.79 -9.70
CA ILE A 33 -8.89 -3.28 -10.85
C ILE A 33 -9.74 -3.13 -12.12
N PRO A 34 -9.19 -2.54 -13.21
CA PRO A 34 -9.90 -2.36 -14.48
C PRO A 34 -10.52 -3.66 -15.00
N LYS A 35 -11.68 -3.56 -15.67
CA LYS A 35 -12.39 -4.74 -16.19
C LYS A 35 -11.61 -5.52 -17.25
N ALA A 36 -10.69 -4.87 -17.96
CA ALA A 36 -9.86 -5.48 -18.99
C ALA A 36 -8.77 -6.41 -18.43
N VAL A 37 -8.50 -6.36 -17.11
CA VAL A 37 -7.46 -7.19 -16.48
C VAL A 37 -8.08 -8.53 -16.04
N PRO A 38 -7.62 -9.67 -16.59
CA PRO A 38 -8.03 -10.99 -16.11
C PRO A 38 -7.40 -11.31 -14.75
N ALA A 39 -7.91 -12.35 -14.07
CA ALA A 39 -7.32 -12.86 -12.83
C ALA A 39 -7.18 -11.81 -11.70
N LYS A 40 -8.23 -11.02 -11.47
CA LYS A 40 -8.23 -9.91 -10.48
C LYS A 40 -7.94 -10.39 -9.06
N LYS A 41 -8.48 -11.55 -8.69
CA LYS A 41 -8.35 -12.09 -7.33
C LYS A 41 -6.92 -12.54 -7.06
N GLU A 42 -6.28 -13.16 -8.05
CA GLU A 42 -4.89 -13.58 -8.03
C GLU A 42 -3.97 -12.36 -7.90
N LEU A 43 -4.25 -11.28 -8.63
CA LEU A 43 -3.51 -10.02 -8.50
C LEU A 43 -3.65 -9.40 -7.11
N VAL A 44 -4.85 -9.43 -6.52
CA VAL A 44 -5.11 -8.97 -5.14
C VAL A 44 -4.32 -9.80 -4.13
N TYR A 45 -4.25 -11.12 -4.30
CA TYR A 45 -3.43 -11.96 -3.43
C TYR A 45 -1.93 -11.73 -3.64
N ALA A 46 -1.48 -11.57 -4.88
CA ALA A 46 -0.09 -11.24 -5.19
C ALA A 46 0.33 -9.90 -4.57
N SER A 47 -0.51 -8.86 -4.63
CA SER A 47 -0.25 -7.59 -3.96
C SER A 47 -0.24 -7.75 -2.44
N GLY A 48 -1.15 -8.54 -1.87
CA GLY A 48 -1.16 -8.87 -0.45
C GLY A 48 0.14 -9.54 0.02
N VAL A 49 0.66 -10.51 -0.75
CA VAL A 49 1.99 -11.11 -0.47
C VAL A 49 3.09 -10.05 -0.55
N ALA A 50 3.08 -9.21 -1.58
CA ALA A 50 4.09 -8.17 -1.77
C ALA A 50 4.11 -7.17 -0.59
N GLU A 51 2.94 -6.78 -0.07
CA GLU A 51 2.82 -5.91 1.10
C GLU A 51 3.39 -6.59 2.36
N LEU A 52 3.09 -7.86 2.60
CA LEU A 52 3.62 -8.62 3.74
C LEU A 52 5.15 -8.76 3.67
N VAL A 53 5.68 -9.05 2.48
CA VAL A 53 7.14 -9.12 2.26
C VAL A 53 7.79 -7.76 2.49
N CYS A 54 7.18 -6.67 2.01
CA CYS A 54 7.67 -5.32 2.27
C CYS A 54 7.61 -5.00 3.77
N ALA A 55 6.54 -5.34 4.48
CA ALA A 55 6.42 -5.16 5.92
C ALA A 55 7.55 -5.88 6.68
N ALA A 56 7.73 -7.18 6.44
CA ALA A 56 8.81 -7.96 7.05
C ALA A 56 10.20 -7.40 6.68
N GLY A 57 10.39 -7.01 5.42
CA GLY A 57 11.64 -6.46 4.91
C GLY A 57 12.01 -5.11 5.52
N LEU A 58 11.02 -4.23 5.78
CA LEU A 58 11.21 -2.96 6.50
C LEU A 58 11.61 -3.23 7.96
N LEU A 59 11.12 -4.33 8.54
CA LEU A 59 11.42 -4.74 9.90
C LEU A 59 12.79 -5.40 10.07
N HIS A 60 13.55 -5.64 9.00
CA HIS A 60 14.87 -6.26 9.09
C HIS A 60 15.96 -5.33 8.53
N PRO A 61 17.04 -5.00 9.29
CA PRO A 61 18.02 -3.97 8.89
C PRO A 61 18.68 -4.23 7.52
N ARG A 62 19.06 -5.49 7.25
CA ARG A 62 19.75 -5.86 6.00
C ARG A 62 18.90 -5.70 4.74
N THR A 63 17.58 -5.83 4.88
CA THR A 63 16.63 -5.78 3.76
C THR A 63 15.89 -4.45 3.67
N ARG A 64 16.02 -3.58 4.68
CA ARG A 64 15.26 -2.32 4.77
C ARG A 64 15.44 -1.41 3.57
N ARG A 65 16.64 -1.35 2.99
CA ARG A 65 16.90 -0.57 1.78
C ARG A 65 16.06 -1.04 0.61
N ALA A 66 16.15 -2.33 0.28
CA ALA A 66 15.38 -2.94 -0.79
C ALA A 66 13.87 -2.85 -0.51
N ALA A 67 13.45 -3.16 0.72
CA ALA A 67 12.05 -3.10 1.12
C ALA A 67 11.48 -1.68 1.07
N GLY A 68 12.24 -0.65 1.43
CA GLY A 68 11.83 0.75 1.32
C GLY A 68 11.61 1.19 -0.14
N LEU A 69 12.51 0.79 -1.05
CA LEU A 69 12.35 1.05 -2.49
C LEU A 69 11.16 0.28 -3.07
N ALA A 70 11.03 -1.02 -2.73
CA ALA A 70 9.90 -1.85 -3.15
C ALA A 70 8.56 -1.28 -2.63
N SER A 71 8.53 -0.80 -1.39
CA SER A 71 7.35 -0.15 -0.79
C SER A 71 6.97 1.12 -1.53
N ALA A 72 7.95 1.95 -1.92
CA ALA A 72 7.70 3.16 -2.70
C ALA A 72 7.17 2.83 -4.10
N ALA A 73 7.74 1.82 -4.76
CA ALA A 73 7.29 1.35 -6.07
C ALA A 73 5.87 0.76 -6.00
N LEU A 74 5.57 -0.04 -4.97
CA LEU A 74 4.25 -0.60 -4.74
C LEU A 74 3.21 0.50 -4.52
N LEU A 75 3.51 1.47 -3.66
CA LEU A 75 2.65 2.63 -3.41
C LEU A 75 2.42 3.44 -4.69
N ALA A 76 3.43 3.62 -5.55
CA ALA A 76 3.25 4.29 -6.83
C ALA A 76 2.36 3.46 -7.78
N ALA A 77 2.55 2.14 -7.83
CA ALA A 77 1.79 1.23 -8.69
C ALA A 77 0.31 1.15 -8.31
N VAL A 78 -0.04 1.26 -7.03
CA VAL A 78 -1.45 1.24 -6.56
C VAL A 78 -2.12 2.62 -6.63
N PHE A 79 -1.38 3.71 -6.86
CA PHE A 79 -1.95 5.06 -6.96
C PHE A 79 -3.05 5.18 -8.02
N PRO A 80 -2.89 4.69 -9.27
CA PRO A 80 -3.96 4.70 -10.26
C PRO A 80 -5.23 3.96 -9.79
N ALA A 81 -5.07 2.85 -9.08
CA ALA A 81 -6.18 2.08 -8.55
C ALA A 81 -6.93 2.86 -7.44
N ASN A 82 -6.22 3.59 -6.58
CA ASN A 82 -6.82 4.48 -5.59
C ASN A 82 -7.55 5.67 -6.22
N VAL A 83 -7.02 6.23 -7.31
CA VAL A 83 -7.70 7.28 -8.08
C VAL A 83 -8.99 6.74 -8.69
N GLN A 84 -8.95 5.56 -9.32
CA GLN A 84 -10.14 4.92 -9.88
C GLN A 84 -11.20 4.66 -8.81
N MET A 85 -10.78 4.16 -7.64
CA MET A 85 -11.66 3.99 -6.48
C MET A 85 -12.34 5.30 -6.06
N ALA A 86 -11.58 6.40 -5.99
CA ALA A 86 -12.13 7.70 -5.64
C ALA A 86 -13.15 8.19 -6.67
N LEU A 87 -12.89 7.99 -7.97
CA LEU A 87 -13.84 8.31 -9.04
C LEU A 87 -15.11 7.46 -8.97
N ASP A 88 -14.99 6.16 -8.71
CA ASP A 88 -16.13 5.25 -8.62
C ASP A 88 -17.02 5.57 -7.40
N VAL A 89 -16.38 5.82 -6.25
CA VAL A 89 -17.06 6.23 -5.02
C VAL A 89 -17.66 7.63 -5.16
N ASN A 90 -17.05 8.53 -5.93
CA ASN A 90 -17.64 9.85 -6.20
C ASN A 90 -19.00 9.75 -6.91
N ARG A 91 -19.14 8.76 -7.80
CA ARG A 91 -20.38 8.54 -8.57
C ARG A 91 -21.49 7.88 -7.77
N LYS A 92 -21.17 6.91 -6.88
CA LYS A 92 -22.17 6.01 -6.27
C LYS A 92 -22.03 5.81 -4.75
N GLY A 93 -21.04 6.43 -4.11
CA GLY A 93 -20.73 6.21 -2.69
C GLY A 93 -21.35 7.24 -1.75
N SER A 94 -21.39 6.90 -0.45
CA SER A 94 -21.81 7.81 0.62
C SER A 94 -20.80 8.95 0.84
N THR A 95 -21.22 10.04 1.47
CA THR A 95 -20.34 11.16 1.84
C THR A 95 -19.10 10.70 2.60
N GLN A 96 -19.27 9.76 3.54
CA GLN A 96 -18.16 9.19 4.30
C GLN A 96 -17.20 8.40 3.41
N ALA A 97 -17.72 7.55 2.51
CA ALA A 97 -16.88 6.80 1.58
C ALA A 97 -16.08 7.72 0.65
N LYS A 98 -16.70 8.81 0.17
CA LYS A 98 -16.03 9.84 -0.64
C LYS A 98 -14.90 10.50 0.14
N ALA A 99 -15.17 10.96 1.37
CA ALA A 99 -14.16 11.58 2.22
C ALA A 99 -12.95 10.65 2.46
N LEU A 100 -13.20 9.37 2.74
CA LEU A 100 -12.15 8.37 2.90
C LEU A 100 -11.36 8.12 1.62
N ALA A 101 -12.02 7.97 0.47
CA ALA A 101 -11.36 7.69 -0.79
C ALA A 101 -10.50 8.87 -1.27
N PHE A 102 -11.02 10.10 -1.19
CA PHE A 102 -10.26 11.30 -1.55
C PHE A 102 -9.16 11.61 -0.54
N GLY A 103 -9.36 11.35 0.75
CA GLY A 103 -8.34 11.54 1.78
C GLY A 103 -7.13 10.59 1.63
N ARG A 104 -7.31 9.40 1.04
CA ARG A 104 -6.23 8.45 0.77
C ARG A 104 -5.23 8.95 -0.27
N LEU A 105 -5.66 9.76 -1.24
CA LEU A 105 -4.81 10.27 -2.32
C LEU A 105 -3.66 11.16 -1.81
N PRO A 106 -3.90 12.23 -1.03
CA PRO A 106 -2.82 13.03 -0.46
C PRO A 106 -2.02 12.26 0.59
N LEU A 107 -2.63 11.28 1.28
CA LEU A 107 -1.95 10.43 2.26
C LEU A 107 -0.90 9.51 1.62
N GLN A 108 -0.99 9.21 0.32
CA GLN A 108 0.03 8.42 -0.37
C GLN A 108 1.39 9.13 -0.43
N ILE A 109 1.41 10.47 -0.50
CA ILE A 109 2.65 11.26 -0.56
C ILE A 109 3.53 11.04 0.69
N PRO A 110 3.04 11.24 1.94
CA PRO A 110 3.85 10.99 3.12
C PRO A 110 4.23 9.50 3.27
N LEU A 111 3.40 8.56 2.81
CA LEU A 111 3.73 7.13 2.83
C LEU A 111 4.89 6.80 1.88
N ILE A 112 4.87 7.33 0.66
CA ILE A 112 5.98 7.19 -0.31
C ILE A 112 7.25 7.83 0.25
N ARG A 113 7.16 9.03 0.85
CA ARG A 113 8.30 9.67 1.51
C ARG A 113 8.85 8.85 2.67
N ALA A 114 7.98 8.23 3.47
CA ALA A 114 8.38 7.34 4.56
C ALA A 114 9.09 6.09 4.02
N ALA A 115 8.60 5.51 2.92
CA ALA A 115 9.22 4.36 2.25
C ALA A 115 10.63 4.71 1.72
N LEU A 116 10.76 5.85 1.04
CA LEU A 116 12.06 6.33 0.55
C LEU A 116 13.01 6.67 1.69
N LYS A 117 12.51 7.26 2.79
CA LYS A 117 13.33 7.50 3.99
C LYS A 117 13.81 6.18 4.60
N ALA A 118 12.92 5.20 4.76
CA ALA A 118 13.28 3.87 5.25
C ALA A 118 14.38 3.23 4.38
N SER A 119 14.34 3.46 3.07
CA SER A 119 15.38 2.94 2.16
C SER A 119 16.78 3.51 2.42
N ARG A 120 16.86 4.70 3.03
CA ARG A 120 18.10 5.41 3.36
C ARG A 120 18.55 5.18 4.80
N GLU A 121 17.72 4.57 5.65
CA GLU A 121 18.02 4.23 7.06
C GLU A 121 18.94 2.99 7.22
N THR A 122 19.57 2.53 6.12
CA THR A 122 20.58 1.46 6.16
C THR A 122 21.85 1.94 6.84
N SER A 123 22.20 1.29 7.96
CA SER A 123 23.56 1.27 8.50
C SER A 123 24.31 0.06 7.95
#